data_AF-A0A2W5PC21-F1
#
_entry.id   AF-A0A2W5PC21-F1
#
_cell.length_a   1.000
_cell.length_b   1.000
_cell.length_c   1.000
_cell.angle_alpha   90.00
_cell.angle_beta   90.00
_cell.angle_gamma   90.00
#
_symmetry.space_group_name_H-M   'P 1'
#
loop_
_entity.id
_entity.type
_entity.pdbx_description
1 polymer ?
#
loop_
_entity_poly.entity_id
_entity_poly.type
_entity_poly.pdbx_seq_one_letter_code
_entity_poly.pdbx_strand_id
1 'polypeptide(L)'
;MRYPVVPLVVSLAPAILCLAVAGCVAGHATRPLELAVGGAASSCIVEHAGWVLAPGRLSELVHDAVAAKRAVRLGPGTGLTSWRCVGGVIYQLQMAGVARVEFVEPFPADPGDRQSGRR
;
A
#
# COMPACT_ATOMS: atom_id res chain seq x y z
N MET A 1 3.54 35.49 -67.91
CA MET A 1 2.50 34.74 -67.15
C MET A 1 3.18 34.10 -65.95
N ARG A 2 2.54 34.19 -64.78
CA ARG A 2 3.07 33.90 -63.44
C ARG A 2 2.97 32.40 -63.12
N TYR A 3 3.99 31.83 -62.47
CA TYR A 3 3.98 30.48 -61.89
C TYR A 3 3.33 30.49 -60.50
N PRO A 4 2.76 29.35 -60.05
CA PRO A 4 3.14 28.82 -58.72
C PRO A 4 3.37 27.29 -58.82
N VAL A 5 4.55 26.75 -58.51
CA VAL A 5 5.10 26.45 -57.17
C VAL A 5 4.05 25.84 -56.24
N VAL A 6 3.91 24.52 -56.30
CA VAL A 6 3.14 23.71 -55.34
C VAL A 6 4.07 23.37 -54.16
N PRO A 7 3.77 23.79 -52.92
CA PRO A 7 4.61 23.44 -51.79
C PRO A 7 4.34 21.99 -51.36
N LEU A 8 5.44 21.24 -51.21
CA LEU A 8 5.53 20.01 -50.45
C LEU A 8 5.01 20.26 -49.02
N VAL A 9 3.75 19.95 -48.74
CA VAL A 9 3.28 19.89 -47.35
C VAL A 9 3.65 18.51 -46.81
N VAL A 10 4.89 18.44 -46.33
CA VAL A 10 5.43 17.30 -45.58
C VAL A 10 4.51 17.06 -44.38
N SER A 11 3.79 15.93 -44.44
CA SER A 11 2.90 15.42 -43.41
C SER A 11 3.71 15.02 -42.17
N LEU A 12 4.00 16.00 -41.31
CA LEU A 12 4.74 15.87 -40.05
C LEU A 12 3.79 15.73 -38.82
N ALA A 13 2.54 15.31 -39.04
CA ALA A 13 1.51 15.32 -38.00
C ALA A 13 1.43 14.10 -37.05
N PRO A 14 1.88 12.86 -37.37
CA PRO A 14 1.62 11.75 -36.46
C PRO A 14 2.69 11.56 -35.36
N ALA A 15 3.88 12.15 -35.49
CA ALA A 15 4.98 11.88 -34.56
C ALA A 15 4.84 12.60 -33.19
N ILE A 16 4.17 13.76 -33.15
CA ILE A 16 4.04 14.55 -31.93
C ILE A 16 2.96 13.98 -30.99
N LEU A 17 1.96 13.28 -31.54
CA LEU A 17 0.85 12.74 -30.75
C LEU A 17 1.25 11.50 -29.91
N CYS A 18 2.29 10.76 -30.30
CA CYS A 18 2.76 9.60 -29.53
C CYS A 18 3.60 9.99 -28.29
N LEU A 19 4.23 11.16 -28.27
CA LEU A 19 5.08 11.59 -27.16
C LEU A 19 4.29 12.19 -25.98
N ALA A 20 3.06 12.64 -26.19
CA ALA A 20 2.22 13.22 -25.14
C ALA A 20 1.60 12.16 -24.20
N VAL A 21 1.46 10.91 -24.65
CA VAL A 21 0.87 9.82 -23.83
C VAL A 21 1.93 9.09 -23.00
N ALA A 22 3.20 9.17 -23.39
CA ALA A 22 4.30 8.52 -22.68
C ALA A 22 4.69 9.22 -21.36
N GLY A 23 4.30 10.50 -21.17
CA GLY A 23 4.67 11.29 -19.99
C GLY A 23 3.81 11.04 -18.73
N CYS A 24 2.65 10.38 -18.84
CA CYS A 24 1.71 10.24 -17.73
C CYS A 24 1.89 8.98 -16.87
N VAL A 25 2.87 8.12 -17.17
CA VAL A 25 3.08 6.86 -16.42
C VAL A 25 4.47 6.76 -15.80
N ALA A 26 5.14 7.90 -15.57
CA ALA A 26 6.11 8.00 -14.49
C ALA A 26 5.35 8.08 -13.15
N GLY A 27 4.51 7.07 -12.89
CA GLY A 27 3.94 6.84 -11.58
C GLY A 27 5.11 6.63 -10.64
N HIS A 28 5.41 7.66 -9.85
CA HIS A 28 6.39 7.55 -8.79
C HIS A 28 5.94 6.38 -7.92
N ALA A 29 6.70 5.28 -7.96
CA ALA A 29 6.42 4.10 -7.17
C ALA A 29 6.38 4.53 -5.70
N THR A 30 5.19 4.80 -5.20
CA THR A 30 5.01 5.36 -3.88
C THR A 30 5.31 4.22 -2.93
N ARG A 31 6.38 4.37 -2.13
CA ARG A 31 6.82 3.28 -1.25
C ARG A 31 5.64 2.81 -0.41
N PRO A 32 5.40 1.50 -0.30
CA PRO A 32 4.31 0.99 0.53
C PRO A 32 4.47 1.47 1.98
N LEU A 33 3.35 1.55 2.69
CA LEU A 33 3.36 1.65 4.14
C LEU A 33 3.54 0.25 4.69
N GLU A 34 4.76 -0.04 5.14
CA GLU A 34 5.11 -1.30 5.79
C GLU A 34 4.79 -1.20 7.29
N LEU A 35 3.99 -2.13 7.79
CA LEU A 35 3.62 -2.27 9.20
C LEU A 35 3.98 -3.67 9.66
N ALA A 36 4.60 -3.78 10.83
CA ALA A 36 4.82 -5.05 11.49
C ALA A 36 3.81 -5.23 12.62
N VAL A 37 3.24 -6.42 12.76
CA VAL A 37 2.22 -6.71 13.77
C VAL A 37 2.63 -7.91 14.61
N GLY A 38 2.65 -7.71 15.93
CA GLY A 38 3.13 -8.70 16.89
C GLY A 38 2.31 -8.70 18.18
N GLY A 39 2.36 -9.80 18.92
CA GLY A 39 1.77 -9.91 20.26
C GLY A 39 0.45 -10.67 20.33
N ALA A 40 -0.02 -10.81 21.57
CA ALA A 40 -1.28 -11.48 21.90
C ALA A 40 -2.50 -10.59 21.61
N ALA A 41 -3.69 -11.20 21.59
CA ALA A 41 -4.95 -10.47 21.36
C ALA A 41 -5.18 -9.29 22.31
N SER A 42 -4.75 -9.40 23.58
CA SER A 42 -4.91 -8.39 24.62
C SER A 42 -3.78 -7.36 24.67
N SER A 43 -2.67 -7.59 23.95
CA SER A 43 -1.46 -6.77 23.99
C SER A 43 -0.87 -6.65 22.57
N CYS A 44 -1.72 -6.31 21.61
CA CYS A 44 -1.35 -6.21 20.21
C CYS A 44 -0.44 -5.00 19.99
N ILE A 45 0.69 -5.21 19.33
CA ILE A 45 1.72 -4.22 19.05
C ILE A 45 1.76 -4.02 17.54
N VAL A 46 1.80 -2.75 17.13
CA VAL A 46 2.02 -2.37 15.73
C VAL A 46 3.30 -1.56 15.66
N GLU A 47 4.17 -1.93 14.74
CA GLU A 47 5.45 -1.28 14.52
C GLU A 47 5.49 -0.65 13.12
N HIS A 48 6.17 0.48 13.00
CA HIS A 48 6.50 1.09 11.72
C HIS A 48 7.97 1.49 11.72
N ALA A 49 8.71 1.09 10.68
CA ALA A 49 10.14 1.36 10.55
C ALA A 49 10.97 0.95 11.79
N GLY A 50 10.58 -0.15 12.46
CA GLY A 50 11.25 -0.68 13.65
C GLY A 50 10.85 -0.02 14.98
N TRP A 51 9.87 0.90 14.98
CA TRP A 51 9.39 1.58 16.18
C TRP A 51 7.97 1.16 16.52
N VAL A 52 7.72 0.84 17.79
CA VAL A 52 6.37 0.62 18.31
C VAL A 52 5.56 1.91 18.19
N LEU A 53 4.40 1.81 17.55
CA LEU A 53 3.48 2.93 17.41
C LEU A 53 2.73 3.18 18.71
N ALA A 54 2.74 4.44 19.14
CA ALA A 54 1.87 4.90 20.22
C ALA A 54 0.39 4.84 19.79
N PRO A 55 -0.55 4.75 20.75
CA PRO A 55 -1.98 4.85 20.46
C PRO A 55 -2.30 6.11 19.62
N GLY A 56 -3.05 5.94 18.53
CA GLY A 56 -3.43 7.04 17.62
C GLY A 56 -2.44 7.36 16.50
N ARG A 57 -1.15 7.00 16.60
CA ARG A 57 -0.18 7.25 15.51
C ARG A 57 -0.42 6.37 14.29
N LEU A 58 -1.02 5.20 14.49
CA LEU A 58 -1.42 4.32 13.39
C LEU A 58 -2.44 5.00 12.47
N SER A 59 -3.49 5.63 13.02
CA SER A 59 -4.52 6.28 12.20
C SER A 59 -3.99 7.43 11.35
N GLU A 60 -3.02 8.19 11.87
CA GLU A 60 -2.37 9.28 11.14
C GLU A 60 -1.55 8.74 9.97
N LEU A 61 -0.66 7.77 10.23
CA LEU A 61 0.15 7.13 9.19
C LEU A 61 -0.70 6.50 8.09
N VAL A 62 -1.83 5.91 8.47
CA VAL A 62 -2.76 5.27 7.53
C VAL A 62 -3.52 6.31 6.71
N HIS A 63 -3.98 7.40 7.32
CA HIS A 63 -4.60 8.50 6.57
C HIS A 63 -3.64 9.09 5.54
N ASP A 64 -2.39 9.36 5.94
CA ASP A 64 -1.36 9.86 5.03
C ASP A 64 -1.09 8.87 3.89
N ALA A 65 -1.07 7.57 4.20
CA ALA A 65 -0.90 6.52 3.19
C ALA A 65 -2.08 6.43 2.21
N VAL A 66 -3.32 6.52 2.71
CA VAL A 66 -4.54 6.51 1.89
C VAL A 66 -4.60 7.75 0.99
N ALA A 67 -4.33 8.93 1.53
CA ALA A 67 -4.26 10.17 0.76
C ALA A 67 -3.20 10.10 -0.36
N ALA A 68 -2.06 9.49 -0.05
CA ALA A 68 -0.98 9.25 -1.01
C ALA A 68 -1.21 8.02 -1.91
N LYS A 69 -2.35 7.32 -1.81
CA LYS A 69 -2.67 6.08 -2.54
C LYS A 69 -1.58 5.01 -2.45
N ARG A 70 -0.91 4.94 -1.30
CA ARG A 70 0.15 3.95 -1.03
C ARG A 70 -0.45 2.59 -0.75
N ALA A 71 0.19 1.54 -1.26
CA ALA A 71 -0.12 0.18 -0.80
C ALA A 71 0.21 0.04 0.70
N VAL A 72 -0.59 -0.73 1.43
CA VAL A 72 -0.32 -1.06 2.83
C VAL A 72 0.08 -2.52 2.90
N ARG A 73 1.22 -2.77 3.56
CA ARG A 73 1.80 -4.08 3.74
C ARG A 73 1.89 -4.43 5.22
N LEU A 74 1.50 -5.65 5.53
CA LEU A 74 1.49 -6.18 6.88
C LEU A 74 2.46 -7.37 6.95
N GLY A 75 3.45 -7.27 7.81
CA GLY A 75 4.37 -8.35 8.12
C GLY A 75 4.31 -8.75 9.60
N PRO A 76 4.96 -9.85 9.97
CA PRO A 76 5.15 -10.20 11.36
C PRO A 76 6.06 -9.18 12.06
N GLY A 77 5.63 -8.71 13.23
CA GLY A 77 6.46 -7.95 14.16
C GLY A 77 7.34 -8.88 15.01
N THR A 78 7.95 -8.32 16.04
CA THR A 78 8.76 -9.13 16.97
C THR A 78 7.88 -10.07 17.81
N GLY A 79 8.27 -11.35 17.87
CA GLY A 79 7.62 -12.38 18.71
C GLY A 79 6.46 -13.15 18.04
N LEU A 80 5.63 -13.80 18.87
CA LEU A 80 4.45 -14.54 18.41
C LEU A 80 3.31 -13.56 18.10
N THR A 81 2.63 -13.77 16.97
CA THR A 81 1.50 -12.93 16.55
C THR A 81 0.21 -13.74 16.55
N SER A 82 -0.75 -13.36 17.39
CA SER A 82 -2.09 -13.95 17.37
C SER A 82 -2.88 -13.46 16.15
N TRP A 83 -3.65 -14.36 15.52
CA TRP A 83 -4.54 -13.97 14.42
C TRP A 83 -5.59 -12.93 14.81
N ARG A 84 -5.97 -12.87 16.09
CA ARG A 84 -6.86 -11.83 16.61
C ARG A 84 -6.21 -10.44 16.59
N CYS A 85 -4.91 -10.37 16.86
CA CYS A 85 -4.15 -9.12 16.77
C CYS A 85 -4.08 -8.67 15.30
N VAL A 86 -3.72 -9.57 14.38
CA VAL A 86 -3.71 -9.30 12.93
C VAL A 86 -5.08 -8.82 12.43
N GLY A 87 -6.14 -9.53 12.77
CA GLY A 87 -7.51 -9.18 12.38
C GLY A 87 -7.96 -7.83 12.93
N GLY A 88 -7.61 -7.50 14.17
CA GLY A 88 -7.89 -6.19 14.78
C GLY A 88 -7.19 -5.04 14.04
N VAL A 89 -5.93 -5.24 13.63
CA VAL A 89 -5.20 -4.25 12.84
C VAL A 89 -5.82 -4.07 11.46
N ILE A 90 -6.13 -5.16 10.75
CA ILE A 90 -6.79 -5.11 9.44
C ILE A 90 -8.12 -4.36 9.53
N TYR A 91 -8.92 -4.64 10.56
CA TYR A 91 -10.18 -3.94 10.78
C TYR A 91 -9.97 -2.43 10.94
N GLN A 92 -8.97 -2.01 11.73
CA GLN A 92 -8.65 -0.58 11.85
C GLN A 92 -8.18 0.05 10.53
N LEU A 93 -7.37 -0.66 9.75
CA LEU A 93 -6.93 -0.20 8.43
C LEU A 93 -8.11 0.01 7.48
N GLN A 94 -9.06 -0.93 7.46
CA GLN A 94 -10.28 -0.82 6.65
C GLN A 94 -11.16 0.34 7.08
N MET A 95 -11.34 0.54 8.39
CA MET A 95 -12.07 1.69 8.94
C MET A 95 -11.43 3.04 8.56
N ALA A 96 -10.11 3.06 8.34
CA ALA A 96 -9.38 4.23 7.87
C ALA A 96 -9.35 4.38 6.33
N GLY A 97 -10.04 3.52 5.58
CA GLY A 97 -10.17 3.63 4.13
C GLY A 97 -9.15 2.83 3.32
N VAL A 98 -8.36 1.95 3.95
CA VAL A 98 -7.46 1.04 3.22
C VAL A 98 -8.28 -0.09 2.58
N ALA A 99 -8.36 -0.08 1.25
CA ALA A 99 -9.15 -1.08 0.51
C ALA A 99 -8.47 -2.46 0.41
N ARG A 100 -7.13 -2.50 0.44
CA ARG A 100 -6.36 -3.74 0.29
C ARG A 100 -5.12 -3.71 1.16
N VAL A 101 -4.87 -4.82 1.86
CA VAL A 101 -3.66 -5.07 2.64
C VAL A 101 -2.92 -6.23 1.98
N GLU A 102 -1.63 -6.04 1.74
CA GLU A 102 -0.72 -7.08 1.26
C GLU A 102 0.00 -7.71 2.44
N PHE A 103 0.21 -9.03 2.43
CA PHE A 103 0.98 -9.70 3.47
C PHE A 103 2.40 -9.97 3.00
N VAL A 104 3.38 -9.58 3.81
CA VAL A 104 4.80 -9.80 3.56
C VAL A 104 5.23 -10.91 4.52
N GLU A 105 5.49 -12.10 3.96
CA GLU A 105 5.87 -13.34 4.67
C GLU A 105 4.76 -14.01 5.51
N PRO A 106 4.84 -15.34 5.75
CA PRO A 106 3.86 -16.02 6.59
C PRO A 106 4.03 -15.63 8.06
N PHE A 107 2.94 -15.19 8.70
CA PHE A 107 2.93 -14.97 10.15
C PHE A 107 3.25 -16.28 10.87
N PRO A 108 4.18 -16.29 11.84
CA PRO A 108 4.39 -17.45 12.70
C PRO A 108 3.09 -17.69 13.48
N ALA A 109 2.40 -18.78 13.15
CA ALA A 109 1.14 -19.12 13.77
C ALA A 109 1.34 -19.45 15.26
N ASP A 110 0.57 -18.79 16.14
CA ASP A 110 0.45 -19.19 17.54
C ASP A 110 -0.27 -20.55 17.63
N PRO A 111 0.31 -21.59 18.25
CA PRO A 111 -0.40 -22.86 18.49
C PRO A 111 -1.62 -22.73 19.43
N GLY A 112 -1.78 -21.61 20.13
CA GLY A 112 -2.83 -21.35 21.12
C GLY A 112 -4.26 -21.20 20.57
N ASP A 113 -4.42 -20.87 19.28
CA ASP A 113 -5.75 -20.63 18.70
C ASP A 113 -6.58 -21.92 18.47
N ARG A 114 -5.99 -23.12 18.63
CA ARG A 114 -6.73 -24.40 18.54
C ARG A 114 -7.57 -24.76 19.78
N GLN A 115 -7.45 -24.03 20.89
CA GLN A 115 -8.15 -24.40 22.14
C GLN A 115 -9.50 -23.71 22.36
N SER A 116 -9.86 -22.70 21.56
CA SER A 116 -11.11 -21.95 21.73
C SER A 116 -12.36 -22.62 21.11
N GLY A 117 -12.23 -23.85 20.56
CA GLY A 117 -13.33 -24.61 19.96
C GLY A 117 -13.81 -25.82 20.78
N ARG A 118 -13.37 -25.96 22.03
CA ARG A 118 -13.75 -27.09 22.90
C ARG A 118 -14.36 -26.60 24.20
N ARG A 119 -15.55 -25.98 24.12
CA ARG A 119 -16.49 -25.82 25.24
C ARG A 119 -17.91 -25.73 24.69
#